data_AF-A0A0G4MLL8-F1
#
_entry.id   AF-A0A0G4MLL8-F1
#
_cell.length_a   1.000
_cell.length_b   1.000
_cell.length_c   1.000
_cell.angle_alpha   90.00
_cell.angle_beta   90.00
_cell.angle_gamma   90.00
#
_symmetry.space_group_name_H-M   'P 1'
#
loop_
_entity.id
_entity.type
_entity.pdbx_description
1 polymer ?
#
loop_
_entity_poly.entity_id
_entity_poly.type
_entity_poly.pdbx_seq_one_letter_code
_entity_poly.pdbx_strand_id
1 'polypeptide(L)'
;EVSANNRAGCQDSVCKATATKCLKGQLRFGTWTEIQDHGSFRWKHWGCVSGKQIEGLRETCSRGGDAFDFDAIDGYDEMADYPDLQAKIREAVEQGHIAPEDFNG
;
A
#
# COMPACT_ATOMS: atom_id res chain seq x y z
N GLU A 1 5.11 0.08 3.30
CA GLU A 1 6.46 0.56 3.68
C GLU A 1 6.80 1.91 3.04
N VAL A 2 7.77 2.61 3.62
CA VAL A 2 8.45 3.75 2.99
C VAL A 2 9.49 3.24 1.99
N SER A 3 9.49 3.77 0.78
CA SER A 3 10.44 3.33 -0.24
C SER A 3 11.89 3.61 0.18
N ALA A 4 12.72 2.56 0.21
CA ALA A 4 14.13 2.69 0.56
C ALA A 4 15.01 3.28 -0.57
N ASN A 5 14.53 3.26 -1.83
CA ASN A 5 15.33 3.64 -3.01
C ASN A 5 14.47 4.08 -4.22
N ASN A 6 15.12 4.52 -5.29
CA ASN A 6 14.46 5.06 -6.50
C ASN A 6 14.35 4.03 -7.66
N ARG A 7 14.13 2.74 -7.37
CA ARG A 7 14.16 1.68 -8.39
C ARG A 7 12.78 1.12 -8.78
N ALA A 8 11.85 1.04 -7.83
CA ALA A 8 10.56 0.41 -8.10
C ALA A 8 9.67 1.30 -8.98
N GLY A 9 9.18 0.74 -10.09
CA GLY A 9 8.16 1.38 -10.92
C GLY A 9 6.77 1.05 -10.42
N CYS A 10 5.88 2.05 -10.38
CA CYS A 10 4.47 1.83 -10.04
C CYS A 10 3.79 0.99 -11.12
N GLN A 11 3.00 0.00 -10.68
CA GLN A 11 2.28 -0.93 -11.55
C GLN A 11 0.85 -0.49 -11.89
N ASP A 12 0.41 0.66 -11.38
CA ASP A 12 -0.81 1.30 -11.91
C ASP A 12 -0.65 1.62 -13.40
N SER A 13 -1.71 1.45 -14.19
CA SER A 13 -1.63 1.56 -15.65
C SER A 13 -1.16 2.94 -16.12
N VAL A 14 -1.59 4.03 -15.46
CA VAL A 14 -1.23 5.41 -15.81
C VAL A 14 0.23 5.68 -15.47
N CYS A 15 0.65 5.32 -14.25
CA CYS A 15 2.05 5.49 -13.83
C CYS A 15 3.01 4.57 -14.59
N LYS A 16 2.56 3.36 -14.94
CA LYS A 16 3.35 2.39 -15.71
C LYS A 16 3.57 2.86 -17.13
N ALA A 17 2.57 3.46 -17.79
CA ALA A 17 2.70 4.03 -19.13
C ALA A 17 3.74 5.16 -19.20
N THR A 18 3.93 5.89 -18.09
CA THR A 18 4.90 6.99 -17.96
C THR A 18 6.20 6.56 -17.26
N ALA A 19 6.35 5.28 -16.92
CA ALA A 19 7.48 4.73 -16.17
C ALA A 19 7.77 5.49 -14.84
N THR A 20 6.71 6.01 -14.20
CA THR A 20 6.83 6.75 -12.94
C THR A 20 7.24 5.81 -11.81
N LYS A 21 8.24 6.24 -11.03
CA LYS A 21 8.83 5.44 -9.95
C LYS A 21 8.28 5.83 -8.58
N CYS A 22 8.24 4.85 -7.68
CA CYS A 22 8.12 5.11 -6.25
C CYS A 22 9.50 5.56 -5.75
N LEU A 23 9.62 6.85 -5.42
CA LEU A 23 10.87 7.46 -5.00
C LEU A 23 11.15 7.19 -3.52
N LYS A 24 12.43 7.25 -3.15
CA LYS A 24 12.90 7.10 -1.77
C LYS A 24 12.16 8.07 -0.86
N GLY A 25 11.67 7.57 0.28
CA GLY A 25 10.90 8.36 1.24
C GLY A 25 9.40 8.41 0.97
N GLN A 26 8.91 7.94 -0.19
CA GLN A 26 7.48 7.88 -0.47
C GLN A 26 6.83 6.63 0.13
N LEU A 27 5.61 6.77 0.65
CA LEU A 27 4.77 5.64 1.02
C LEU A 27 4.40 4.84 -0.24
N ARG A 28 4.65 3.53 -0.21
CA ARG A 28 4.30 2.60 -1.29
C ARG A 28 3.63 1.35 -0.75
N PHE A 29 2.81 0.74 -1.60
CA PHE A 29 2.10 -0.50 -1.32
C PHE A 29 2.62 -1.62 -2.22
N GLY A 30 2.97 -2.76 -1.62
CA GLY A 30 3.43 -3.95 -2.31
C GLY A 30 2.35 -5.02 -2.32
N THR A 31 2.11 -5.65 -3.47
CA THR A 31 1.31 -6.88 -3.55
C THR A 31 2.21 -8.01 -4.03
N TRP A 32 2.32 -9.09 -3.25
CA TRP A 32 3.03 -10.28 -3.69
C TRP A 32 2.25 -10.97 -4.80
N THR A 33 2.93 -11.29 -5.90
CA THR A 33 2.34 -12.02 -7.03
C THR A 33 3.30 -13.10 -7.48
N GLU A 34 2.78 -14.27 -7.80
CA GLU A 34 3.55 -15.38 -8.36
C GLU A 34 3.12 -15.63 -9.80
N ILE A 35 4.09 -15.68 -10.71
CA ILE A 35 3.85 -15.94 -12.14
C ILE A 35 4.84 -17.01 -12.57
N GLN A 36 4.33 -18.16 -13.03
CA GLN A 36 5.16 -19.28 -13.50
C GLN A 36 6.28 -19.61 -12.49
N ASP A 37 5.91 -19.85 -11.23
CA ASP A 37 6.79 -20.18 -10.10
C ASP A 37 7.78 -19.05 -9.70
N HIS A 38 7.64 -17.85 -10.28
CA HIS A 38 8.42 -16.68 -9.92
C HIS A 38 7.59 -15.69 -9.10
N GLY A 39 7.83 -15.70 -7.79
CA GLY A 39 7.27 -14.74 -6.84
C GLY A 39 7.99 -13.39 -6.88
N SER A 40 7.22 -12.30 -6.96
CA SER A 40 7.75 -10.95 -6.89
C SER A 40 6.71 -9.95 -6.39
N PHE A 41 7.18 -8.87 -5.76
CA PHE A 41 6.32 -7.75 -5.38
C PHE A 41 5.99 -6.86 -6.59
N ARG A 42 4.71 -6.53 -6.71
CA ARG A 42 4.19 -5.46 -7.56
C ARG A 42 3.94 -4.23 -6.71
N TRP A 43 4.73 -3.19 -6.97
CA TRP A 43 4.67 -1.94 -6.21
C TRP A 43 3.72 -0.93 -6.84
N LYS A 44 3.02 -0.18 -6.01
CA LYS A 44 2.27 1.02 -6.40
C LYS A 44 2.59 2.19 -5.47
N HIS A 45 2.45 3.42 -5.98
CA HIS A 45 2.34 4.58 -5.11
C HIS A 45 1.12 4.40 -4.19
N TRP A 46 1.19 4.96 -2.98
CA TRP A 46 0.05 4.95 -2.05
C TRP A 46 -1.25 5.45 -2.69
N GLY A 47 -1.18 6.60 -3.39
CA GLY A 47 -2.33 7.17 -4.10
C GLY A 47 -2.86 6.39 -5.29
N CYS A 48 -2.14 5.36 -5.75
CA CYS A 48 -2.55 4.50 -6.87
C CYS A 48 -3.10 3.14 -6.40
N VAL A 49 -3.17 2.92 -5.10
CA VAL A 49 -3.77 1.70 -4.53
C VAL A 49 -5.26 1.69 -4.86
N SER A 50 -5.76 0.62 -5.45
CA SER A 50 -7.18 0.54 -5.83
C SER A 50 -8.06 0.22 -4.62
N GLY A 51 -9.35 0.58 -4.71
CA GLY A 51 -10.33 0.21 -3.68
C GLY A 51 -10.37 -1.29 -3.39
N LYS A 52 -10.22 -2.15 -4.41
CA LYS A 52 -10.15 -3.61 -4.24
C LYS A 52 -8.94 -4.06 -3.41
N GLN A 53 -7.80 -3.37 -3.55
CA GLN A 53 -6.61 -3.67 -2.76
C GLN A 53 -6.80 -3.25 -1.29
N ILE A 54 -7.45 -2.11 -1.05
CA ILE A 54 -7.80 -1.68 0.32
C ILE A 54 -8.84 -2.58 0.96
N GLU A 55 -9.85 -3.03 0.20
CA GLU A 55 -10.84 -4.00 0.65
C GLU A 55 -10.15 -5.31 1.10
N GLY A 56 -9.27 -5.89 0.27
CA GLY A 56 -8.53 -7.10 0.64
C GLY A 56 -7.59 -6.91 1.84
N LEU A 57 -6.97 -5.72 1.96
CA LEU A 57 -6.17 -5.37 3.13
C LEU A 57 -7.03 -5.30 4.39
N ARG A 58 -8.21 -4.66 4.30
CA ARG A 58 -9.17 -4.56 5.40
C ARG A 58 -9.68 -5.94 5.82
N GLU A 59 -10.01 -6.81 4.87
CA GLU A 59 -10.40 -8.20 5.14
C GLU A 59 -9.30 -8.95 5.89
N THR A 60 -8.04 -8.77 5.47
CA THR A 60 -6.87 -9.38 6.13
C THR A 60 -6.71 -8.91 7.58
N CYS A 61 -7.00 -7.64 7.85
CA CYS A 61 -6.92 -7.06 9.19
C CYS A 61 -8.16 -7.33 10.05
N SER A 62 -9.29 -7.71 9.46
CA SER A 62 -10.56 -7.77 10.17
C SER A 62 -10.56 -8.85 11.25
N ARG A 63 -10.93 -8.46 12.47
CA ARG A 63 -11.23 -9.37 13.58
C ARG A 63 -12.74 -9.54 13.81
N GLY A 64 -13.56 -9.02 12.89
CA GLY A 64 -15.02 -8.96 12.99
C GLY A 64 -15.51 -7.62 13.54
N GLY A 65 -16.64 -7.13 13.01
CA GLY A 65 -17.14 -5.79 13.31
C GLY A 65 -16.14 -4.70 12.89
N ASP A 66 -15.95 -3.71 13.76
CA ASP A 66 -15.02 -2.57 13.54
C ASP A 66 -13.65 -2.78 14.20
N ALA A 67 -13.30 -4.01 14.58
CA ALA A 67 -12.01 -4.34 15.16
C ALA A 67 -11.00 -4.76 14.08
N PHE A 68 -9.84 -4.10 14.03
CA PHE A 68 -8.75 -4.38 13.11
C PHE A 68 -7.48 -4.77 13.85
N ASP A 69 -6.81 -5.79 13.33
CA ASP A 69 -5.45 -6.17 13.70
C ASP A 69 -4.47 -5.72 12.62
N PHE A 70 -3.73 -4.66 12.93
CA PHE A 70 -2.74 -4.09 12.00
C PHE A 70 -1.42 -4.87 11.98
N ASP A 71 -1.18 -5.75 12.95
CA ASP A 71 0.00 -6.63 12.93
C ASP A 71 -0.10 -7.68 11.81
N ALA A 72 -1.29 -7.86 11.23
CA ALA A 72 -1.51 -8.67 10.03
C ALA A 72 -0.97 -7.99 8.73
N ILE A 73 -0.67 -6.69 8.77
CA ILE A 73 -0.11 -5.96 7.64
C ILE A 73 1.41 -6.05 7.65
N ASP A 74 1.97 -6.69 6.64
CA ASP A 74 3.42 -6.81 6.47
C ASP A 74 4.11 -5.43 6.41
N GLY A 75 5.12 -5.24 7.27
CA GLY A 75 5.89 -4.01 7.42
C GLY A 75 5.15 -2.83 8.05
N TYR A 76 4.01 -3.04 8.74
CA TYR A 76 3.30 -1.97 9.44
C TYR A 76 3.96 -1.54 10.76
N ASP A 77 4.59 -2.48 11.46
CA ASP A 77 5.42 -2.22 12.64
C ASP A 77 6.65 -1.37 12.31
N GLU A 78 7.28 -1.64 11.16
CA GLU A 78 8.39 -0.84 10.62
C GLU A 78 8.00 0.61 10.31
N MET A 79 6.70 0.91 10.20
CA MET A 79 6.20 2.27 10.00
C MET A 79 6.17 3.11 11.28
N ALA A 80 6.52 2.55 12.45
CA ALA A 80 6.58 3.29 13.72
C ALA A 80 7.53 4.51 13.66
N ASP A 81 8.56 4.46 12.82
CA ASP A 81 9.47 5.58 12.55
C ASP A 81 8.82 6.71 11.72
N TYR A 82 7.62 6.47 11.17
CA TYR A 82 6.85 7.38 10.33
C TYR A 82 5.38 7.44 10.80
N PRO A 83 5.10 7.97 12.00
CA PRO A 83 3.78 7.88 12.63
C PRO A 83 2.66 8.49 11.78
N ASP A 84 2.92 9.58 11.05
CA ASP A 84 1.94 10.19 10.15
C ASP A 84 1.56 9.26 8.99
N LEU A 85 2.53 8.52 8.45
CA LEU A 85 2.29 7.56 7.37
C LEU A 85 1.63 6.28 7.89
N GLN A 86 2.00 5.85 9.10
CA GLN A 86 1.36 4.73 9.78
C GLN A 86 -0.14 5.02 10.05
N ALA A 87 -0.45 6.24 10.51
CA ALA A 87 -1.83 6.70 10.72
C ALA A 87 -2.65 6.69 9.43
N LYS A 88 -2.07 7.12 8.29
CA LYS A 88 -2.74 7.05 6.98
C LYS A 88 -3.13 5.63 6.58
N ILE A 89 -2.26 4.65 6.84
CA ILE A 89 -2.56 3.23 6.56
C ILE A 89 -3.74 2.77 7.43
N ARG A 90 -3.69 3.09 8.73
CA ARG A 90 -4.77 2.78 9.67
C ARG A 90 -6.11 3.36 9.22
N GLU A 91 -6.14 4.65 8.94
CA GLU A 91 -7.34 5.37 8.50
C GLU A 91 -7.89 4.76 7.20
N ALA A 92 -7.03 4.48 6.22
CA ALA A 92 -7.46 3.87 4.97
C ALA A 92 -8.10 2.49 5.15
N VAL A 93 -7.58 1.67 6.06
CA VAL A 93 -8.16 0.38 6.42
C VAL A 93 -9.50 0.56 7.14
N GLU A 94 -9.58 1.47 8.11
CA GLU A 94 -10.77 1.75 8.93
C GLU A 94 -11.93 2.37 8.13
N GLN A 95 -11.65 3.20 7.13
CA GLN A 95 -12.66 3.78 6.22
C GLN A 95 -12.89 2.96 4.95
N GLY A 96 -11.96 2.08 4.60
CA GLY A 96 -12.06 1.19 3.43
C GLY A 96 -11.64 1.83 2.11
N HIS A 97 -11.03 3.01 2.12
CA HIS A 97 -10.48 3.65 0.93
C HIS A 97 -9.30 4.57 1.28
N ILE A 98 -8.49 4.91 0.27
CA ILE A 98 -7.45 5.93 0.42
C ILE A 98 -8.09 7.30 0.69
N ALA A 99 -7.45 8.12 1.53
CA ALA A 99 -7.90 9.47 1.81
C ALA A 99 -7.91 10.32 0.50
N PRO A 100 -8.96 11.13 0.23
CA PRO A 100 -9.08 11.87 -1.02
C PRO A 100 -7.87 12.75 -1.36
N GLU A 101 -7.19 13.31 -0.37
CA GLU A 101 -5.98 14.13 -0.52
C GLU A 101 -4.74 13.34 -0.96
N ASP A 102 -4.72 12.03 -0.72
CA ASP A 102 -3.63 11.14 -1.09
C ASP A 102 -3.89 10.42 -2.42
N PHE A 103 -5.13 10.47 -2.93
CA PHE A 103 -5.55 9.74 -4.13
C PHE A 103 -5.06 10.40 -5.42
N ASN A 104 -4.44 9.62 -6.31
CA ASN A 104 -3.81 10.14 -7.54
C ASN A 104 -4.78 10.24 -8.74
N GLY A 105 -6.04 9.82 -8.60
CA GLY A 105 -7.01 9.73 -9.70
C GLY A 105 -6.96 8.42 -10.46
#